data_AF-A0A453LK04-F1
#
_entry.id   AF-A0A453LK04-F1
#
_cell.length_a   1.000
_cell.length_b   1.000
_cell.length_c   1.000
_cell.angle_alpha   90.00
_cell.angle_beta   90.00
_cell.angle_gamma   90.00
#
_symmetry.space_group_name_H-M   'P 1'
#
loop_
_entity.id
_entity.type
_entity.pdbx_description
1 polymer ?
#
loop_
_entity_poly.entity_id
_entity_poly.type
_entity_poly.pdbx_seq_one_letter_code
_entity_poly.pdbx_strand_id
1 'polypeptide(L)' 'PKRPPSAFFVFMDTFRKEYKEKHPDVKQVSVVGKAGGEKWKSLSDAEKAPYAAKAEKLKAEYTKKIDAYNNPQAGE' A
#
# COMPACT_ATOMS: atom_id res chain seq x y z
N PRO A 1 9.08 -10.95 -8.59
CA PRO A 1 8.91 -9.55 -8.10
C PRO A 1 7.45 -9.22 -7.67
N LYS A 2 7.26 -8.80 -6.40
CA LYS A 2 5.96 -8.54 -5.75
C LYS A 2 5.46 -7.11 -5.98
N ARG A 3 4.31 -6.95 -6.66
CA ARG A 3 3.74 -5.69 -7.22
C ARG A 3 3.99 -4.42 -6.39
N PRO A 4 4.20 -3.25 -7.03
CA PRO A 4 4.50 -2.04 -6.30
C PRO A 4 3.32 -1.64 -5.40
N PRO A 5 3.60 -1.19 -4.16
CA PRO A 5 2.56 -0.67 -3.30
C PRO A 5 2.02 0.65 -3.88
N SER A 6 0.77 0.64 -4.30
CA SER A 6 0.03 1.86 -4.69
C SER A 6 -0.15 2.80 -3.49
N ALA A 7 -0.62 4.03 -3.75
CA ALA A 7 -0.91 5.04 -2.73
C ALA A 7 -1.79 4.47 -1.60
N PHE A 8 -2.77 3.67 -2.01
CA PHE A 8 -3.63 2.90 -1.13
C PHE A 8 -2.86 1.94 -0.22
N PHE A 9 -1.86 1.21 -0.71
CA PHE A 9 -1.07 0.26 0.09
C PHE A 9 -0.17 0.96 1.10
N VAL A 10 0.44 2.08 0.74
CA VAL A 10 1.25 2.90 1.66
C VAL A 10 0.37 3.43 2.80
N PHE A 11 -0.82 3.92 2.47
CA PHE A 11 -1.82 4.30 3.46
C PHE A 11 -2.27 3.08 4.29
N MET A 12 -2.57 1.95 3.66
CA MET A 12 -3.12 0.78 4.32
C MET A 12 -2.12 0.11 5.26
N ASP A 13 -0.81 0.19 5.00
CA ASP A 13 0.25 -0.26 5.92
C ASP A 13 0.25 0.56 7.22
N THR A 14 0.14 1.88 7.08
CA THR A 14 0.06 2.82 8.21
C THR A 14 -1.25 2.62 8.97
N PHE A 15 -2.37 2.59 8.24
CA PHE A 15 -3.70 2.37 8.78
C PHE A 15 -3.78 1.03 9.51
N ARG A 16 -3.20 -0.04 8.98
CA ARG A 16 -3.23 -1.36 9.62
C ARG A 16 -2.51 -1.35 10.97
N LYS A 17 -1.41 -0.61 11.12
CA LYS A 17 -0.70 -0.47 12.40
C LYS A 17 -1.57 0.28 13.42
N GLU A 18 -2.04 1.47 13.05
CA GLU A 18 -2.92 2.28 13.89
C GLU A 18 -4.22 1.55 14.27
N TYR A 19 -4.83 0.87 13.30
CA TYR A 19 -6.09 0.16 13.50
C TYR A 19 -5.89 -1.04 14.43
N LYS A 20 -4.74 -1.72 14.34
CA LYS A 20 -4.41 -2.83 15.24
C LYS A 20 -4.10 -2.35 16.66
N GLU A 21 -3.54 -1.16 16.82
CA GLU A 21 -3.35 -0.53 18.14
C GLU A 21 -4.68 -0.11 18.76
N LYS A 22 -5.58 0.50 17.98
CA LYS A 22 -6.92 0.91 18.45
C LYS A 22 -7.88 -0.27 18.63
N HIS A 23 -7.72 -1.32 17.84
CA HIS A 23 -8.56 -2.52 17.84
C HIS A 23 -7.68 -3.78 17.88
N PRO A 24 -7.05 -4.09 19.02
CA PRO A 24 -6.19 -5.28 19.16
C PRO A 24 -6.95 -6.59 18.94
N ASP A 25 -8.28 -6.58 19.10
CA ASP A 25 -9.17 -7.70 18.88
C ASP A 25 -9.44 -7.95 17.38
N VAL A 26 -9.37 -6.91 16.56
CA VAL A 26 -9.63 -7.02 15.11
C VAL A 26 -8.38 -7.48 14.39
N LYS A 27 -8.24 -8.81 14.30
CA LYS A 27 -7.17 -9.48 13.53
C LYS A 27 -7.55 -9.72 12.07
N GLN A 28 -8.84 -9.54 11.72
CA GLN A 28 -9.36 -9.83 10.40
C GLN A 28 -8.89 -8.79 9.38
N VAL A 29 -8.00 -9.23 8.47
CA VAL A 29 -7.48 -8.40 7.37
C VAL A 29 -8.61 -7.90 6.47
N SER A 30 -9.71 -8.66 6.35
CA SER A 30 -10.91 -8.24 5.61
C SER A 30 -11.58 -7.01 6.21
N VAL A 31 -11.68 -6.93 7.54
CA VAL A 31 -12.28 -5.78 8.25
C VAL A 31 -11.38 -4.55 8.12
N VAL A 32 -10.08 -4.72 8.36
CA VAL A 32 -9.10 -3.64 8.20
C VAL A 32 -9.06 -3.13 6.76
N GLY A 33 -9.14 -4.04 5.78
CA GLY A 33 -9.17 -3.71 4.35
C GLY A 33 -10.43 -2.94 3.96
N LYS A 34 -11.61 -3.33 4.47
CA LYS A 34 -12.86 -2.58 4.25
C LYS A 34 -12.79 -1.18 4.88
N ALA A 35 -12.42 -1.09 6.15
CA ALA A 35 -12.31 0.18 6.86
C ALA A 35 -11.27 1.11 6.23
N GLY A 36 -10.12 0.57 5.84
CA GLY A 36 -9.08 1.30 5.12
C GLY A 36 -9.54 1.74 3.72
N GLY A 37 -10.29 0.89 3.02
CA GLY A 37 -10.91 1.20 1.73
C GLY A 37 -11.89 2.37 1.80
N GLU A 38 -12.81 2.33 2.76
CA GLU A 38 -13.77 3.42 3.00
C GLU A 38 -13.08 4.70 3.44
N LYS A 39 -12.14 4.60 4.39
CA LYS A 39 -11.35 5.76 4.84
C LYS A 39 -10.61 6.38 3.67
N TRP A 40 -9.90 5.57 2.88
CA TRP A 40 -9.20 6.05 1.68
C TRP A 40 -10.16 6.70 0.69
N LYS A 41 -11.33 6.12 0.43
CA LYS A 41 -12.31 6.71 -0.50
C LYS A 41 -12.84 8.05 0.03
N SER A 42 -12.94 8.19 1.35
CA SER A 42 -13.36 9.41 2.04
C SER A 42 -12.25 10.46 2.20
N LEU A 43 -10.96 10.09 2.11
CA LEU A 43 -9.85 11.04 2.11
C LEU A 43 -9.90 11.91 0.85
N SER A 44 -9.68 13.22 1.01
CA SER A 44 -9.56 14.16 -0.11
C SER A 44 -8.24 13.99 -0.86
N ASP A 45 -8.18 14.48 -2.09
CA ASP A 45 -6.96 14.45 -2.92
C ASP A 45 -5.76 15.12 -2.25
N ALA A 46 -5.98 16.13 -1.40
CA ALA A 46 -4.92 16.76 -0.61
C ALA A 46 -4.30 15.82 0.42
N GLU A 47 -5.11 15.00 1.11
CA GLU A 47 -4.61 14.01 2.06
C GLU A 47 -3.97 12.83 1.33
N LYS A 48 -4.52 12.46 0.18
CA LYS A 48 -3.96 11.42 -0.69
C LYS A 48 -2.68 11.87 -1.38
N ALA A 49 -2.49 13.17 -1.66
CA ALA A 49 -1.36 13.70 -2.42
C ALA A 49 0.00 13.24 -1.90
N PRO A 50 0.34 13.33 -0.60
CA PRO A 50 1.62 12.83 -0.10
C PRO A 50 1.74 11.30 -0.23
N TYR A 51 0.65 10.54 -0.06
CA TYR A 51 0.67 9.08 -0.25
C TYR A 51 0.78 8.69 -1.73
N ALA A 52 0.12 9.44 -2.62
CA ALA A 52 0.15 9.28 -4.05
C ALA A 52 1.55 9.57 -4.60
N ALA A 53 2.17 10.69 -4.20
CA ALA A 53 3.54 11.02 -4.57
C ALA A 53 4.56 9.97 -4.08
N LYS A 54 4.43 9.50 -2.82
CA LYS A 54 5.27 8.42 -2.28
C LYS A 54 5.10 7.12 -3.06
N ALA A 55 3.85 6.75 -3.36
CA ALA A 55 3.57 5.54 -4.11
C ALA A 55 3.98 5.63 -5.57
N GLU A 56 3.88 6.80 -6.21
CA GLU A 56 4.40 7.00 -7.57
C GLU A 56 5.90 6.81 -7.62
N LYS A 57 6.64 7.39 -6.66
CA LYS A 57 8.09 7.15 -6.52
C LYS A 57 8.40 5.67 -6.35
N LEU A 58 7.73 5.00 -5.42
CA LEU A 58 7.92 3.57 -5.17
C LEU A 58 7.54 2.72 -6.39
N LYS A 59 6.47 3.09 -7.10
CA LYS A 59 6.04 2.46 -8.35
C LYS A 59 7.08 2.64 -9.44
N ALA A 60 7.65 3.83 -9.61
CA ALA A 60 8.69 4.10 -10.61
C ALA A 60 9.97 3.29 -10.33
N GLU A 61 10.43 3.28 -9.07
CA GLU A 61 11.57 2.48 -8.62
C GLU A 61 11.34 0.98 -8.84
N TYR A 62 10.13 0.52 -8.54
CA TYR A 62 9.75 -0.86 -8.73
C TYR A 62 9.60 -1.23 -10.21
N THR A 63 9.06 -0.35 -11.06
CA THR A 63 9.01 -0.56 -12.51
C THR A 63 10.42 -0.72 -13.07
N LYS A 64 11.39 0.10 -12.62
CA LYS A 64 12.80 -0.08 -13.01
C LYS A 64 13.38 -1.41 -12.50
N LYS A 65 13.12 -1.76 -11.23
CA LYS A 65 13.57 -3.03 -10.66
C LYS A 65 12.93 -4.24 -11.33
N ILE A 66 11.65 -4.17 -11.71
CA ILE A 66 10.94 -5.28 -12.35
C ILE A 66 11.32 -5.44 -13.80
N ASP A 67 11.59 -4.36 -14.50
CA ASP A 67 12.13 -4.38 -15.86
C ASP A 67 13.49 -5.09 -15.87
N ALA A 68 14.35 -4.78 -14.89
CA ALA A 68 15.60 -5.50 -14.66
C ALA A 68 15.41 -6.96 -14.18
N TYR A 69 14.33 -7.27 -13.45
CA TYR A 69 14.05 -8.61 -12.90
C TYR A 69 13.31 -9.54 -13.87
N ASN A 70 12.54 -9.00 -14.81
CA ASN A 70 11.82 -9.77 -15.82
C ASN A 70 12.74 -10.25 -16.96
N ASN A 71 14.01 -9.84 -16.95
CA ASN A 71 15.07 -10.59 -17.60
C ASN A 71 15.46 -11.79 -16.68
N PRO A 72 15.28 -13.05 -17.11
CA PRO A 72 14.91 -14.15 -16.23
C PRO A 72 16.10 -14.80 -15.51
N GLN A 73 16.14 -14.70 -14.17
CA GLN A 73 16.64 -15.73 -13.25
C GLN A 73 16.63 -15.19 -11.81
N ALA A 74 15.77 -15.72 -10.93
CA ALA A 74 16.07 -16.06 -9.52
C ALA A 74 14.78 -16.20 -8.70
N GLY A 75 14.63 -17.37 -8.08
CA GLY A 75 13.70 -17.70 -7.00
C GLY A 75 12.30 -18.05 -7.51
N GLU A 76 11.97 -19.30 -7.80
CA GLU A 76 12.45 -20.59 -7.29
C GLU A 76 12.18 -21.68 -8.35
#